data_AF-A0A1M5I377-F1
#
_entry.id   AF-A0A1M5I377-F1
#
_cell.length_a   1.000
_cell.length_b   1.000
_cell.length_c   1.000
_cell.angle_alpha   90.00
_cell.angle_beta   90.00
_cell.angle_gamma   90.00
#
_symmetry.space_group_name_H-M   'P 1'
#
loop_
_entity.id
_entity.type
_entity.pdbx_description
1 polymer ?
#
loop_
_entity_poly.entity_id
_entity_poly.type
_entity_poly.pdbx_seq_one_letter_code
_entity_poly.pdbx_strand_id
1 'polypeptide(L)'
;MTNATGAAGETAELVADLHAYLLPVRLAGMTAPTATQVLTRRVVRWAQSRGWTVDLAAPGRSTHPTSTGERQDRLDLVCARPLRPPIAIEIDRAGRLGSLRKLLAEAEAGSVALWVRWHGRTRAAIPSQVGLVDIGETAGWTPPGR
;
A
#
# COMPACT_ATOMS: atom_id res chain seq x y z
N MET A 1 21.04 -19.35 -0.32
CA MET A 1 20.20 -19.47 0.89
C MET A 1 19.83 -18.06 1.32
N THR A 2 18.60 -17.64 1.03
CA THR A 2 18.16 -16.23 1.14
C THR A 2 17.59 -15.94 2.54
N ASN A 3 17.99 -14.79 3.09
CA ASN A 3 17.60 -14.20 4.38
C ASN A 3 16.09 -13.92 4.50
N ALA A 4 15.25 -14.96 4.63
CA ALA A 4 13.81 -14.78 4.87
C ALA A 4 13.53 -13.96 6.15
N THR A 5 14.38 -14.08 7.18
CA THR A 5 14.31 -13.31 8.42
C THR A 5 14.56 -11.82 8.20
N GLY A 6 15.41 -11.45 7.24
CA GLY A 6 15.73 -10.05 6.94
C GLY A 6 14.61 -9.32 6.20
N ALA A 7 13.93 -10.00 5.26
CA ALA A 7 12.83 -9.41 4.49
C ALA A 7 11.57 -9.17 5.36
N ALA A 8 11.24 -10.12 6.25
CA ALA A 8 10.16 -9.93 7.20
C ALA A 8 10.46 -8.81 8.21
N GLY A 9 11.72 -8.72 8.67
CA GLY A 9 12.17 -7.62 9.54
C GLY A 9 12.07 -6.26 8.86
N GLU A 10 12.59 -6.11 7.63
CA GLU A 10 12.49 -4.86 6.87
C GLU A 10 11.03 -4.46 6.61
N THR A 11 10.16 -5.43 6.29
CA THR A 11 8.73 -5.17 6.09
C THR A 11 8.07 -4.61 7.35
N ALA A 12 8.35 -5.20 8.52
CA ALA A 12 7.82 -4.72 9.79
C ALA A 12 8.33 -3.31 10.16
N GLU A 13 9.61 -3.03 9.92
CA GLU A 13 10.19 -1.69 10.14
C GLU A 13 9.52 -0.64 9.24
N LEU A 14 9.34 -0.93 7.95
CA LEU A 14 8.67 -0.03 7.02
C LEU A 14 7.18 0.16 7.34
N VAL A 15 6.49 -0.87 7.84
CA VAL A 15 5.13 -0.74 8.34
C VAL A 15 5.08 0.23 9.52
N ALA A 16 5.94 0.05 10.52
CA ALA A 16 5.96 0.91 11.70
C ALA A 16 6.29 2.37 11.34
N ASP A 17 7.28 2.57 10.47
CA ASP A 17 7.72 3.88 10.00
C ASP A 17 6.63 4.61 9.19
N LEU A 18 6.01 3.93 8.22
CA LEU A 18 4.92 4.52 7.43
C LEU A 18 3.66 4.76 8.29
N HIS A 19 3.34 3.84 9.20
CA HIS A 19 2.24 4.02 10.15
C HIS A 19 2.45 5.27 11.02
N ALA A 20 3.64 5.42 11.61
CA ALA A 20 3.98 6.60 12.42
C ALA A 20 3.89 7.90 11.60
N TYR A 21 4.34 7.88 10.34
CA TYR A 21 4.26 9.03 9.45
C TYR A 21 2.81 9.43 9.11
N LEU A 22 1.91 8.44 8.96
CA LEU A 22 0.50 8.66 8.63
C LEU A 22 -0.39 8.93 9.84
N LEU A 23 0.06 8.62 11.05
CA LEU A 23 -0.70 8.78 12.30
C LEU A 23 -1.34 10.18 12.51
N PRO A 24 -0.71 11.30 12.10
CA PRO A 24 -1.31 12.63 12.25
C PRO A 24 -2.41 12.95 11.22
N VAL A 25 -2.62 12.11 10.20
CA VAL A 25 -3.60 12.38 9.14
C VAL A 25 -5.02 12.30 9.69
N ARG A 26 -5.87 13.26 9.31
CA ARG A 26 -7.30 13.28 9.62
C ARG A 26 -8.11 13.37 8.33
N LEU A 27 -9.12 12.52 8.21
CA LEU A 27 -9.91 12.35 6.98
C LEU A 27 -11.40 12.69 7.20
N ALA A 28 -11.77 13.20 8.37
CA ALA A 28 -13.14 13.60 8.69
C ALA A 28 -13.69 14.60 7.65
N GLY A 29 -14.93 14.38 7.22
CA GLY A 29 -15.61 15.22 6.23
C GLY A 29 -15.10 15.08 4.79
N MET A 30 -14.10 14.23 4.54
CA MET A 30 -13.61 13.98 3.17
C MET A 30 -14.46 12.95 2.45
N THR A 31 -14.67 13.14 1.15
CA THR A 31 -15.14 12.03 0.30
C THR A 31 -14.09 10.92 0.25
N ALA A 32 -14.49 9.68 -0.04
CA ALA A 32 -13.55 8.57 -0.16
C ALA A 32 -12.45 8.82 -1.22
N PRO A 33 -12.76 9.34 -2.43
CA PRO A 33 -11.72 9.69 -3.40
C PRO A 33 -10.75 10.77 -2.89
N THR A 34 -11.24 11.80 -2.20
CA THR A 34 -10.39 12.84 -1.60
C THR A 34 -9.48 12.26 -0.52
N ALA A 35 -10.01 11.40 0.35
CA ALA A 35 -9.25 10.72 1.39
C ALA A 35 -8.11 9.86 0.81
N THR A 36 -8.42 9.03 -0.20
CA THR A 36 -7.38 8.26 -0.93
C THR A 36 -6.34 9.19 -1.54
N GLN A 37 -6.74 10.27 -2.23
CA GLN A 37 -5.79 11.20 -2.85
C GLN A 37 -4.86 11.88 -1.82
N VAL A 38 -5.39 12.29 -0.66
CA VAL A 38 -4.59 12.87 0.43
C VAL A 38 -3.55 11.86 0.92
N LEU A 39 -3.96 10.61 1.12
CA LEU A 39 -3.05 9.56 1.56
C LEU A 39 -2.00 9.21 0.51
N THR A 40 -2.38 9.09 -0.77
CA THR A 40 -1.43 8.91 -1.86
C THR A 40 -0.36 10.00 -1.85
N ARG A 41 -0.74 11.27 -1.71
CA ARG A 41 0.22 12.39 -1.62
C ARG A 41 1.11 12.30 -0.37
N ARG A 42 0.58 11.84 0.75
CA ARG A 42 1.37 11.65 2.00
C ARG A 42 2.38 10.52 1.85
N VAL A 43 1.97 9.38 1.29
CA VAL A 43 2.87 8.24 1.03
C VAL A 43 3.97 8.62 0.03
N VAL A 44 3.63 9.37 -1.02
CA VAL A 44 4.64 9.91 -1.97
C VAL A 44 5.66 10.79 -1.23
N ARG A 45 5.22 11.70 -0.36
CA ARG A 45 6.12 12.56 0.43
C ARG A 45 6.99 11.77 1.41
N TRP A 46 6.43 10.73 2.03
CA TRP A 46 7.18 9.82 2.90
C TRP A 46 8.32 9.15 2.13
N ALA A 47 8.05 8.60 0.94
CA ALA A 47 9.07 7.98 0.09
C ALA A 47 10.11 9.00 -0.40
N GLN A 48 9.67 10.15 -0.89
CA GLN A 48 10.56 11.21 -1.38
C GLN A 48 11.48 11.76 -0.29
N SER A 49 11.00 11.87 0.97
CA SER A 49 11.84 12.30 2.10
C SER A 49 13.01 11.34 2.42
N ARG A 50 12.98 10.12 1.88
CA ARG A 50 14.05 9.10 1.97
C ARG A 50 14.91 9.05 0.70
N GLY A 51 14.71 9.98 -0.23
CA GLY A 51 15.44 10.02 -1.51
C GLY A 51 15.00 8.94 -2.50
N TRP A 52 13.79 8.36 -2.35
CA TRP A 52 13.26 7.36 -3.25
C TRP A 52 12.47 7.99 -4.39
N THR A 53 12.55 7.39 -5.57
CA THR A 53 11.71 7.75 -6.73
C THR A 53 10.37 7.04 -6.62
N VAL A 54 9.28 7.70 -7.00
CA VAL A 54 7.93 7.14 -6.90
C VAL A 54 7.25 7.14 -8.26
N ASP A 55 6.81 5.96 -8.68
CA ASP A 55 5.97 5.78 -9.86
C ASP A 55 4.53 5.55 -9.41
N LEU A 56 3.62 6.44 -9.84
CA LEU A 56 2.19 6.32 -9.58
C LEU A 56 1.53 5.45 -10.65
N ALA A 57 0.49 4.70 -10.26
CA ALA A 57 -0.23 3.80 -11.16
C ALA A 57 0.73 2.85 -11.91
N ALA A 58 1.75 2.32 -11.23
CA ALA A 58 2.79 1.52 -11.86
C ALA A 58 2.24 0.17 -12.38
N PRO A 59 2.73 -0.37 -13.51
CA PRO A 59 2.39 -1.72 -13.95
C PRO A 59 2.78 -2.76 -12.88
N GLY A 60 1.84 -3.58 -12.46
CA GLY A 60 2.06 -4.64 -11.46
C GLY A 60 2.48 -5.98 -12.07
N ARG A 61 2.90 -6.91 -11.22
CA ARG A 61 3.29 -8.28 -11.64
C ARG A 61 2.11 -9.20 -11.94
N SER A 62 0.93 -8.94 -11.40
CA SER A 62 -0.26 -9.75 -11.65
C SER A 62 -1.03 -9.31 -12.90
N THR A 63 -1.82 -10.24 -13.45
CA THR A 63 -2.82 -9.98 -14.48
C THR A 63 -4.20 -10.38 -13.98
N HIS A 64 -5.24 -9.82 -14.60
CA HIS A 64 -6.62 -10.26 -14.41
C HIS A 64 -7.32 -10.44 -15.77
N PRO A 65 -8.28 -11.38 -15.86
CA PRO A 65 -9.06 -11.57 -17.07
C PRO A 65 -10.01 -10.40 -17.31
N THR A 66 -10.17 -10.01 -18.56
CA THR A 66 -11.13 -9.02 -19.06
C THR A 66 -11.87 -9.58 -20.28
N SER A 67 -12.91 -8.89 -20.75
CA SER A 67 -13.67 -9.32 -21.95
C SER A 67 -12.84 -9.37 -23.23
N THR A 68 -11.71 -8.67 -23.28
CA THR A 68 -10.81 -8.61 -24.45
C THR A 68 -9.47 -9.34 -24.23
N GLY A 69 -9.36 -10.17 -23.17
CA GLY A 69 -8.15 -10.93 -22.84
C GLY A 69 -7.61 -10.62 -21.45
N GLU A 70 -6.39 -11.07 -21.15
CA GLU A 70 -5.73 -10.73 -19.89
C GLU A 70 -5.18 -9.30 -19.90
N ARG A 71 -5.36 -8.59 -18.79
CA ARG A 71 -4.83 -7.24 -18.60
C ARG A 71 -3.90 -7.21 -17.40
N GLN A 72 -2.77 -6.52 -17.55
CA GLN A 72 -1.85 -6.25 -16.46
C GLN A 72 -2.50 -5.35 -15.41
N ASP A 73 -2.40 -5.74 -14.14
CA ASP A 73 -2.83 -4.91 -13.02
C ASP A 73 -1.95 -3.67 -12.90
N ARG A 74 -2.48 -2.65 -12.22
CA ARG A 74 -1.70 -1.50 -11.79
C ARG A 74 -1.73 -1.40 -10.27
N LEU A 75 -0.58 -1.05 -9.70
CA LEU A 75 -0.43 -0.69 -8.29
C LEU A 75 -0.66 0.82 -8.14
N ASP A 76 -1.19 1.26 -7.01
CA ASP A 76 -1.31 2.69 -6.73
C ASP A 76 0.06 3.39 -6.78
N LEU A 77 1.10 2.77 -6.22
CA LEU A 77 2.46 3.28 -6.31
C LEU A 77 3.56 2.21 -6.12
N VAL A 78 4.71 2.48 -6.74
CA VAL A 78 5.96 1.75 -6.51
C VAL A 78 7.06 2.75 -6.14
N CYS A 79 7.80 2.48 -5.06
CA CYS A 79 8.94 3.27 -4.64
C CYS A 79 10.25 2.56 -5.02
N ALA A 80 11.02 3.15 -5.92
CA ALA A 80 12.34 2.68 -6.29
C ALA A 80 13.37 3.16 -5.27
N ARG A 81 14.13 2.22 -4.69
CA ARG A 81 15.14 2.47 -3.66
C ARG A 81 16.54 2.20 -4.23
N PRO A 82 17.53 3.08 -3.99
CA PRO A 82 18.92 2.79 -4.37
C PRO A 82 19.41 1.50 -3.72
N LEU A 83 19.90 0.55 -4.53
CA LEU A 83 20.56 -0.69 -4.09
C LEU A 83 19.69 -1.61 -3.19
N ARG A 84 18.37 -1.42 -3.16
CA ARG A 84 17.43 -2.25 -2.40
C ARG A 84 16.22 -2.62 -3.26
N PRO A 85 15.50 -3.70 -2.93
CA PRO A 85 14.27 -4.04 -3.63
C PRO A 85 13.25 -2.89 -3.60
N PRO A 86 12.42 -2.71 -4.64
CA PRO A 86 11.38 -1.68 -4.63
C PRO A 86 10.32 -1.97 -3.56
N ILE A 87 9.55 -0.94 -3.20
CA ILE A 87 8.37 -1.09 -2.33
C ILE A 87 7.11 -0.92 -3.17
N ALA A 88 6.28 -1.95 -3.24
CA ALA A 88 4.95 -1.91 -3.87
C ALA A 88 3.89 -1.56 -2.82
N ILE A 89 3.02 -0.60 -3.12
CA ILE A 89 2.02 -0.12 -2.16
C ILE A 89 0.65 0.04 -2.82
N GLU A 90 -0.38 -0.47 -2.16
CA GLU A 90 -1.80 -0.19 -2.45
C GLU A 90 -2.42 0.62 -1.30
N ILE A 91 -3.34 1.53 -1.60
CA ILE A 91 -4.01 2.41 -0.64
C ILE A 91 -5.53 2.25 -0.76
N ASP A 92 -6.12 1.47 0.13
CA ASP A 92 -7.54 1.17 0.09
C ASP A 92 -8.32 1.73 1.28
N ARG A 93 -9.58 2.09 1.01
CA ARG A 93 -10.54 2.40 2.07
C ARG A 93 -10.73 1.26 3.04
N ALA A 94 -10.81 0.03 2.56
CA ALA A 94 -11.14 -1.15 3.35
C ALA A 94 -10.46 -2.39 2.73
N GLY A 95 -10.67 -3.56 3.29
CA GLY A 95 -10.10 -4.79 2.73
C GLY A 95 -10.60 -5.08 1.31
N ARG A 96 -9.68 -5.08 0.34
CA ARG A 96 -9.91 -5.38 -1.08
C ARG A 96 -9.01 -6.54 -1.50
N LEU A 97 -9.63 -7.68 -1.79
CA LEU A 97 -8.89 -8.91 -2.15
C LEU A 97 -8.05 -8.73 -3.43
N GLY A 98 -8.50 -7.90 -4.37
CA GLY A 98 -7.73 -7.58 -5.57
C GLY A 98 -6.38 -6.94 -5.24
N SER A 99 -6.36 -5.95 -4.35
CA SER A 99 -5.12 -5.29 -3.90
C SER A 99 -4.19 -6.28 -3.20
N LEU A 100 -4.75 -7.13 -2.33
CA LEU A 100 -3.98 -8.16 -1.63
C LEU A 100 -3.30 -9.15 -2.60
N ARG A 101 -4.00 -9.56 -3.67
CA ARG A 101 -3.44 -10.44 -4.71
C ARG A 101 -2.30 -9.79 -5.47
N LYS A 102 -2.45 -8.51 -5.85
CA LYS A 102 -1.38 -7.77 -6.53
C LYS A 102 -0.15 -7.64 -5.64
N LEU A 103 -0.34 -7.25 -4.37
CA LEU A 103 0.74 -7.11 -3.39
C LEU A 103 1.45 -8.43 -3.12
N LEU A 104 0.72 -9.55 -3.06
CA LEU A 104 1.33 -10.86 -2.92
C LEU A 104 2.21 -11.22 -4.13
N ALA A 105 1.74 -10.95 -5.35
CA ALA A 105 2.53 -11.18 -6.56
C ALA A 105 3.81 -10.33 -6.60
N GLU A 106 3.77 -9.11 -6.09
CA GLU A 106 4.97 -8.26 -5.93
C GLU A 106 5.94 -8.80 -4.89
N ALA A 107 5.43 -9.27 -3.74
CA ALA A 107 6.25 -9.86 -2.71
C ALA A 107 6.93 -11.16 -3.19
N GLU A 108 6.22 -12.00 -3.95
CA GLU A 108 6.77 -13.19 -4.59
C GLU A 108 7.84 -12.85 -5.64
N ALA A 109 7.72 -11.70 -6.30
CA ALA A 109 8.73 -11.17 -7.22
C ALA A 109 9.91 -10.47 -6.52
N GLY A 110 9.91 -10.39 -5.18
CA GLY A 110 11.00 -9.86 -4.37
C GLY A 110 10.86 -8.40 -3.96
N SER A 111 9.76 -7.72 -4.29
CA SER A 111 9.44 -6.39 -3.76
C SER A 111 9.07 -6.46 -2.27
N VAL A 112 9.26 -5.37 -1.52
CA VAL A 112 8.57 -5.22 -0.23
C VAL A 112 7.13 -4.78 -0.51
N ALA A 113 6.13 -5.49 0.01
CA ALA A 113 4.73 -5.19 -0.25
C ALA A 113 4.06 -4.59 0.99
N LEU A 114 3.54 -3.35 0.88
CA LEU A 114 2.80 -2.69 1.94
C LEU A 114 1.36 -2.41 1.52
N TRP A 115 0.43 -2.57 2.46
CA TRP A 115 -0.97 -2.24 2.25
C TRP A 115 -1.42 -1.16 3.21
N VAL A 116 -1.74 0.04 2.70
CA VAL A 116 -2.31 1.11 3.52
C VAL A 116 -3.82 0.96 3.54
N ARG A 117 -4.38 0.72 4.73
CA ARG A 117 -5.83 0.69 4.96
C ARG A 117 -6.22 1.88 5.83
N TRP A 118 -7.15 2.69 5.36
CA TRP A 118 -7.53 3.93 6.07
C TRP A 118 -8.94 3.96 6.64
N HIS A 119 -9.71 2.88 6.49
CA HIS A 119 -10.99 2.67 7.15
C HIS A 119 -11.39 1.16 7.13
N GLY A 120 -12.50 0.81 7.79
CA GLY A 120 -13.09 -0.53 7.70
C GLY A 120 -12.19 -1.66 8.18
N ARG A 121 -12.44 -2.88 7.69
CA ARG A 121 -11.71 -4.10 8.06
C ARG A 121 -11.44 -4.97 6.83
N THR A 122 -10.50 -5.89 6.96
CA THR A 122 -10.27 -6.98 6.00
C THR A 122 -10.80 -8.28 6.60
N ARG A 123 -11.63 -9.02 5.86
CA ARG A 123 -12.16 -10.33 6.30
C ARG A 123 -11.19 -11.48 6.00
N ALA A 124 -10.34 -11.34 4.99
CA ALA A 124 -9.32 -12.32 4.68
C ALA A 124 -8.11 -12.17 5.59
N ALA A 125 -7.45 -13.30 5.87
CA ALA A 125 -6.12 -13.30 6.45
C ALA A 125 -5.15 -12.55 5.53
N ILE A 126 -4.29 -11.73 6.13
CA ILE A 126 -3.25 -11.01 5.41
C ILE A 126 -2.00 -11.89 5.45
N PRO A 127 -1.46 -12.35 4.30
CA PRO A 127 -0.24 -13.14 4.28
C PRO A 127 0.91 -12.39 4.93
N SER A 128 1.80 -13.12 5.62
CA SER A 128 2.95 -12.53 6.33
C SER A 128 3.91 -11.75 5.42
N GLN A 129 3.87 -11.99 4.11
CA GLN A 129 4.67 -11.24 3.12
C GLN A 129 4.13 -9.83 2.83
N VAL A 130 2.90 -9.51 3.26
CA VAL A 130 2.28 -8.20 3.03
C VAL A 130 2.15 -7.45 4.36
N GLY A 131 2.88 -6.35 4.48
CA GLY A 131 2.83 -5.48 5.64
C GLY A 131 1.58 -4.61 5.65
N LEU A 132 0.66 -4.83 6.59
CA LEU A 132 -0.52 -3.97 6.76
C LEU A 132 -0.16 -2.70 7.56
N VAL A 133 -0.38 -1.54 6.94
CA VAL A 133 -0.36 -0.23 7.57
C VAL A 133 -1.81 0.21 7.78
N ASP A 134 -2.36 -0.09 8.95
CA ASP A 134 -3.75 0.26 9.29
C ASP A 134 -3.82 1.56 10.08
N ILE A 135 -4.48 2.56 9.52
CA ILE A 135 -4.72 3.86 10.18
C ILE A 135 -6.22 4.12 10.37
N GLY A 136 -7.09 3.11 10.18
CA GLY A 136 -8.54 3.30 10.17
C GLY A 136 -9.11 3.93 11.44
N GLU A 137 -8.58 3.55 12.60
CA GLU A 137 -9.03 4.08 13.91
C GLU A 137 -8.56 5.52 14.15
N THR A 138 -7.36 5.86 13.68
CA THR A 138 -6.70 7.15 13.97
C THR A 138 -7.01 8.21 12.91
N ALA A 139 -7.30 7.81 11.68
CA ALA A 139 -7.63 8.71 10.58
C ALA A 139 -9.01 9.37 10.74
N GLY A 140 -9.92 8.75 11.51
CA GLY A 140 -11.21 9.34 11.88
C GLY A 140 -12.10 9.67 10.68
N TRP A 141 -12.07 8.86 9.62
CA TRP A 141 -12.87 9.12 8.42
C TRP A 141 -14.36 9.05 8.74
N THR A 142 -15.05 10.15 8.45
CA THR A 142 -16.51 10.26 8.39
C THR A 142 -16.85 10.88 7.04
N PRO A 143 -17.88 10.38 6.33
CA PRO A 143 -18.29 11.00 5.07
C PRO A 143 -18.77 12.43 5.33
N PRO A 144 -18.72 13.32 4.32
CA PRO A 144 -19.29 14.66 4.44
C PRO A 144 -20.77 14.56 4.85
N GLY A 145 -21.21 15.46 5.74
CA GLY A 145 -22.64 15.61 6.05
C GLY A 145 -23.43 15.89 4.77
N ARG A 146 -24.63 15.30 4.65
CA ARG A 146 -25.54 15.61 3.55
C ARG A 146 -26.01 17.05 3.62
#